data_AF-A0A140DUU8-F1
#
_entry.id   AF-A0A140DUU8-F1
#
_cell.length_a   1.000
_cell.length_b   1.000
_cell.length_c   1.000
_cell.angle_alpha   90.00
_cell.angle_beta   90.00
_cell.angle_gamma   90.00
#
_symmetry.space_group_name_H-M   'P 1'
#
loop_
_entity.id
_entity.type
_entity.pdbx_description
1 polymer ?
#
loop_
_entity_poly.entity_id
_entity_poly.type
_entity_poly.pdbx_seq_one_letter_code
_entity_poly.pdbx_strand_id
1 'polypeptide(L)'
;MKQNPWRQRLLLLSAILIVFGFLTMPLGLLGLIFGLYCLWYGLQLKPESTSRPERARPRQTMSRPQSMSSTGVRPPLPEDRIAEYRSRIRELESLEHQADRRLAGMTEYLNQLFADSQITKDRYLGIVRKAEDITDVNLKKARTALAMFADGPVTPQRLEILDGYVQSSREMLAKIDGVVTELMRAEQSDQLRNTQHIEEAMNELKETARYYAQS
;
A
#
# COMPACT_ATOMS: atom_id res chain seq x y z
N MET A 1 6.51 1.01 -61.90
CA MET A 1 7.11 -0.16 -61.21
C MET A 1 6.06 -0.76 -60.29
N LYS A 2 5.57 -1.99 -60.56
CA LYS A 2 4.57 -2.66 -59.70
C LYS A 2 5.25 -3.09 -58.41
N GLN A 3 4.85 -2.52 -57.27
CA GLN A 3 5.37 -2.93 -55.95
C GLN A 3 4.96 -4.39 -55.70
N ASN A 4 5.96 -5.25 -55.49
CA ASN A 4 5.74 -6.66 -55.23
C ASN A 4 5.13 -6.82 -53.82
N PRO A 5 3.89 -7.35 -53.70
CA PRO A 5 3.19 -7.45 -52.41
C PRO A 5 3.93 -8.32 -51.39
N TRP A 6 4.77 -9.25 -51.85
CA TRP A 6 5.61 -10.07 -50.99
C TRP A 6 6.71 -9.28 -50.28
N ARG A 7 7.27 -8.25 -50.92
CA ARG A 7 8.28 -7.38 -50.28
C ARG A 7 7.67 -6.55 -49.16
N GLN A 8 6.45 -6.04 -49.32
CA GLN A 8 5.76 -5.30 -48.25
C GLN A 8 5.44 -6.20 -47.05
N ARG A 9 5.00 -7.43 -47.28
CA ARG A 9 4.73 -8.40 -46.20
C ARG A 9 5.99 -8.77 -45.43
N LEU A 10 7.12 -8.95 -46.13
CA LEU A 10 8.41 -9.25 -45.49
C LEU A 10 8.92 -8.07 -44.63
N LEU A 11 8.77 -6.84 -45.14
CA LEU A 11 9.14 -5.64 -44.40
C LEU A 11 8.27 -5.46 -43.15
N LEU A 12 6.96 -5.69 -43.24
CA LEU A 12 6.04 -5.66 -42.10
C LEU A 12 6.39 -6.72 -41.05
N LEU A 13 6.65 -7.97 -41.46
CA LEU A 13 7.10 -9.03 -40.56
C LEU A 13 8.41 -8.68 -39.86
N SER A 14 9.39 -8.13 -40.59
CA SER A 14 10.66 -7.71 -40.00
C SER A 14 10.48 -6.58 -38.98
N ALA A 15 9.60 -5.61 -39.26
CA ALA A 15 9.31 -4.52 -38.34
C ALA A 15 8.63 -5.03 -37.06
N ILE A 16 7.69 -5.98 -37.18
CA ILE A 16 7.01 -6.61 -36.03
C ILE A 16 8.02 -7.38 -35.17
N LEU A 17 8.91 -8.17 -35.79
CA LEU A 17 9.92 -8.94 -35.07
C LEU A 17 10.93 -8.04 -34.33
N ILE A 18 11.31 -6.90 -34.92
CA ILE A 18 12.19 -5.93 -34.27
C ILE A 18 11.50 -5.31 -33.05
N VAL A 19 10.24 -4.86 -33.20
CA VAL A 19 9.46 -4.28 -32.09
C VAL A 19 9.25 -5.32 -30.97
N PHE A 20 8.96 -6.56 -31.32
CA PHE A 20 8.82 -7.65 -30.36
C PHE A 20 10.13 -7.96 -29.63
N GLY A 21 11.27 -7.96 -30.34
CA GLY A 21 12.60 -8.07 -29.74
C GLY A 21 12.91 -6.94 -28.75
N PHE A 22 12.60 -5.70 -29.12
CA PHE A 22 12.76 -4.53 -28.24
C PHE A 22 11.83 -4.56 -27.01
N LEU A 23 10.63 -5.14 -27.15
CA LEU A 23 9.70 -5.27 -26.02
C LEU A 23 10.13 -6.38 -25.05
N THR A 24 10.64 -7.50 -25.56
CA THR A 24 11.04 -8.67 -24.75
C THR A 24 12.41 -8.52 -24.08
N MET A 25 13.33 -7.75 -24.66
CA MET A 25 14.64 -7.41 -24.07
C MET A 25 14.58 -6.84 -22.64
N PRO A 26 13.78 -5.80 -22.34
CA PRO A 26 13.68 -5.26 -20.98
C PRO A 26 13.04 -6.25 -20.00
N LEU A 27 12.10 -7.08 -20.44
CA LEU A 27 11.52 -8.17 -19.64
C LEU A 27 12.58 -9.21 -19.26
N GLY A 28 13.44 -9.60 -20.21
CA GLY A 28 14.56 -10.50 -19.95
C GLY A 28 15.60 -9.89 -19.00
N LEU A 29 15.92 -8.61 -19.17
CA LEU A 29 16.85 -7.88 -18.31
C LEU A 29 16.33 -7.77 -16.87
N LEU A 30 15.04 -7.45 -16.70
CA LEU A 30 14.38 -7.43 -15.39
C LEU A 30 14.41 -8.80 -14.71
N GLY A 31 14.17 -9.88 -15.46
CA GLY A 31 14.28 -11.25 -14.94
C GLY A 31 15.70 -11.60 -14.49
N LEU A 32 16.73 -11.13 -15.21
CA LEU A 32 18.13 -11.35 -14.86
C LEU A 32 18.54 -10.57 -13.59
N ILE A 33 18.09 -9.32 -13.48
CA ILE A 33 18.28 -8.48 -12.28
C ILE A 33 17.57 -9.11 -11.07
N PHE A 34 16.34 -9.59 -11.25
CA PHE A 34 15.60 -10.27 -10.20
C PHE A 34 16.27 -11.58 -9.77
N GLY A 35 16.79 -12.37 -10.72
CA GLY A 35 17.56 -13.58 -10.43
C GLY A 35 18.83 -13.30 -9.62
N LEU A 36 19.59 -12.26 -9.99
CA LEU A 36 20.79 -11.84 -9.25
C LEU A 36 20.44 -11.30 -7.85
N TYR A 37 19.33 -10.58 -7.72
CA TYR A 37 18.81 -10.11 -6.43
C TYR A 37 18.45 -11.28 -5.51
N CYS A 38 17.72 -12.28 -6.02
CA CYS A 38 17.40 -13.50 -5.25
C CYS A 38 18.64 -14.29 -4.86
N LEU A 39 19.64 -14.39 -5.74
CA LEU A 39 20.90 -15.09 -5.46
C LEU A 39 21.70 -14.39 -4.34
N TRP A 40 21.77 -13.05 -4.37
CA TRP A 40 22.46 -12.24 -3.37
C TRP A 40 21.83 -12.36 -1.97
N TYR A 41 20.49 -12.30 -1.90
CA TYR A 41 19.79 -12.46 -0.63
C TYR A 41 19.76 -13.91 -0.13
N GLY A 42 19.73 -14.89 -1.03
CA GLY A 42 19.82 -16.32 -0.68
C GLY A 42 21.16 -16.71 -0.05
N LEU A 43 22.26 -16.03 -0.43
CA LEU A 43 23.60 -16.25 0.13
C LEU A 43 23.81 -15.63 1.53
N GLN A 44 22.95 -14.68 1.94
CA GLN A 44 23.02 -14.05 3.27
C GLN A 44 22.33 -14.87 4.37
N LEU A 45 21.58 -15.92 4.00
CA LEU A 45 20.94 -16.84 4.95
C LEU A 45 21.91 -17.97 5.32
N LYS A 46 22.99 -17.62 6.04
CA LYS A 46 23.80 -18.61 6.76
C LYS A 46 23.25 -18.75 8.19
N PRO A 47 22.93 -19.97 8.67
CA PRO A 47 22.42 -20.16 10.02
C PRO A 47 23.60 -20.21 10.99
N GLU A 48 23.85 -19.14 11.73
CA GLU A 48 24.86 -19.15 12.79
C GLU A 48 24.19 -19.49 14.13
N SER A 49 24.34 -20.76 14.48
CA SER A 49 24.08 -21.40 15.76
C SER A 49 24.82 -20.76 16.93
N THR A 50 24.09 -20.58 18.04
CA THR A 50 24.49 -20.82 19.44
C THR A 50 25.98 -20.73 19.81
N SER A 51 26.35 -19.75 20.66
CA SER A 51 26.97 -20.01 21.99
C SER A 51 27.45 -18.74 22.69
N ARG A 52 26.98 -18.56 23.92
CA ARG A 52 27.48 -17.63 24.95
C ARG A 52 28.78 -18.20 25.54
N PRO A 53 29.71 -17.35 26.03
CA PRO A 53 30.38 -17.73 27.27
C PRO A 53 30.34 -16.63 28.34
N GLU A 54 30.10 -17.15 29.53
CA GLU A 54 30.06 -16.52 30.83
C GLU A 54 31.47 -16.19 31.32
N ARG A 55 31.69 -14.98 31.85
CA ARG A 55 32.88 -14.64 32.65
C ARG A 55 32.50 -13.83 33.88
N ALA A 56 32.62 -14.47 35.04
CA ALA A 56 32.57 -13.90 36.37
C ALA A 56 33.82 -13.04 36.64
N ARG A 57 33.75 -11.87 37.29
CA ARG A 57 33.79 -11.56 38.76
C ARG A 57 34.14 -10.04 38.89
N PRO A 58 34.17 -9.40 40.10
CA PRO A 58 33.40 -9.60 41.33
C PRO A 58 32.82 -8.29 41.93
N ARG A 59 31.83 -8.49 42.83
CA ARG A 59 31.38 -7.66 43.97
C ARG A 59 31.97 -6.25 44.15
N GLN A 60 31.08 -5.25 44.10
CA GLN A 60 31.07 -4.17 45.09
C GLN A 60 29.69 -4.05 45.73
N THR A 61 29.71 -4.10 47.06
CA THR A 61 28.58 -4.05 47.97
C THR A 61 28.19 -2.58 48.17
N MET A 62 26.97 -2.19 47.82
CA MET A 62 26.32 -1.08 48.50
C MET A 62 24.81 -1.30 48.55
N SER A 63 24.34 -1.34 49.79
CA SER A 63 23.00 -1.69 50.24
C SER A 63 21.94 -0.80 49.59
N ARG A 64 21.02 -1.41 48.84
CA ARG A 64 19.76 -0.80 48.41
C ARG A 64 18.61 -1.69 48.91
N PRO A 65 17.48 -1.13 49.37
CA PRO A 65 16.45 -1.90 50.08
C PRO A 65 15.88 -3.01 49.20
N GLN A 66 15.66 -4.16 49.83
CA GLN A 66 15.11 -5.38 49.25
C GLN A 66 13.75 -5.10 48.59
N SER A 67 13.71 -5.02 47.27
CA SER A 67 12.52 -5.35 46.49
C SER A 67 12.61 -6.83 46.14
N MET A 68 11.63 -7.60 46.60
CA MET A 68 11.53 -9.05 46.44
C MET A 68 11.85 -9.52 45.01
N SER A 69 12.60 -10.62 44.96
CA SER A 69 12.81 -11.49 43.82
C SER A 69 11.49 -11.89 43.17
N SER A 70 11.16 -11.25 42.05
CA SER A 70 10.22 -11.80 41.07
C SER A 70 10.99 -12.80 40.23
N THR A 71 10.87 -14.08 40.59
CA THR A 71 11.20 -15.19 39.71
C THR A 71 10.39 -15.01 38.43
N GLY A 72 11.08 -14.71 37.35
CA GLY A 72 10.50 -14.47 36.05
C GLY A 72 9.70 -15.67 35.56
N VAL A 73 8.39 -15.48 35.49
CA VAL A 73 7.61 -15.86 34.32
C VAL A 73 6.72 -14.64 34.07
N ARG A 74 7.05 -13.86 33.04
CA ARG A 74 6.12 -12.86 32.53
C ARG A 74 4.86 -13.63 32.13
N PRO A 75 3.67 -13.31 32.66
CA PRO A 75 2.45 -13.98 32.23
C PRO A 75 2.38 -13.89 30.69
N PRO A 76 2.02 -14.98 29.98
CA PRO A 76 1.68 -14.84 28.57
C PRO A 76 0.67 -13.69 28.46
N LEU A 77 0.89 -12.79 27.50
CA LEU A 77 -0.03 -11.69 27.30
C LEU A 77 -1.44 -12.25 27.13
N PRO A 78 -2.48 -11.64 27.75
CA PRO A 78 -3.85 -12.07 27.53
C PRO A 78 -4.12 -12.12 26.03
N GLU A 79 -4.62 -13.25 25.52
CA GLU A 79 -4.93 -13.44 24.09
C GLU A 79 -5.79 -12.29 23.53
N ASP A 80 -6.62 -11.70 24.39
CA ASP A 80 -7.44 -10.51 24.14
C ASP A 80 -6.66 -9.31 23.58
N ARG A 81 -5.41 -9.10 24.02
CA ARG A 81 -4.61 -7.96 23.54
C ARG A 81 -3.99 -8.20 22.17
N ILE A 82 -3.64 -9.45 21.83
CA ILE A 82 -3.23 -9.82 20.47
C ILE A 82 -4.43 -9.70 19.52
N ALA A 83 -5.64 -9.98 20.00
CA ALA A 83 -6.87 -9.77 19.24
C ALA A 83 -7.08 -8.30 18.85
N GLU A 84 -6.66 -7.34 19.69
CA GLU A 84 -6.76 -5.91 19.36
C GLU A 84 -5.90 -5.52 18.14
N TYR A 85 -4.64 -5.96 18.07
CA TYR A 85 -3.80 -5.76 16.90
C TYR A 85 -4.39 -6.40 15.65
N ARG A 86 -4.83 -7.65 15.76
CA ARG A 86 -5.50 -8.35 14.65
C ARG A 86 -6.78 -7.66 14.20
N SER A 87 -7.49 -6.98 15.11
CA SER A 87 -8.68 -6.20 14.77
C SER A 87 -8.33 -5.01 13.88
N ARG A 88 -7.29 -4.23 14.22
CA ARG A 88 -6.86 -3.08 13.41
C ARG A 88 -6.36 -3.50 12.02
N ILE A 89 -5.60 -4.59 11.95
CA ILE A 89 -5.12 -5.11 10.67
C ILE A 89 -6.29 -5.55 9.78
N ARG A 90 -7.25 -6.32 10.32
CA ARG A 90 -8.45 -6.73 9.56
C ARG A 90 -9.26 -5.53 9.09
N GLU A 91 -9.34 -4.50 9.91
CA GLU A 91 -10.01 -3.26 9.51
C GLU A 91 -9.28 -2.58 8.35
N LEU A 92 -7.96 -2.44 8.42
CA LEU A 92 -7.16 -1.88 7.32
C LEU A 92 -7.30 -2.68 6.03
N GLU A 93 -7.32 -4.01 6.11
CA GLU A 93 -7.58 -4.90 4.96
C GLU A 93 -8.98 -4.62 4.36
N SER A 94 -9.98 -4.43 5.22
CA SER A 94 -11.33 -4.11 4.76
C SER A 94 -11.42 -2.73 4.10
N LEU A 95 -10.66 -1.74 4.57
CA LEU A 95 -10.64 -0.37 4.06
C LEU A 95 -9.95 -0.30 2.70
N GLU A 96 -8.80 -0.96 2.56
CA GLU A 96 -8.08 -1.05 1.28
C GLU A 96 -8.92 -1.77 0.21
N HIS A 97 -9.53 -2.92 0.54
CA HIS A 97 -10.46 -3.60 -0.38
C HIS A 97 -11.68 -2.74 -0.76
N GLN A 98 -12.13 -1.85 0.12
CA GLN A 98 -13.21 -0.93 -0.19
C GLN A 98 -12.74 0.17 -1.15
N ALA A 99 -11.57 0.76 -0.90
CA ALA A 99 -10.98 1.78 -1.77
C ALA A 99 -10.79 1.26 -3.20
N ASP A 100 -10.27 0.04 -3.35
CA ASP A 100 -10.11 -0.64 -4.65
C ASP A 100 -11.43 -0.76 -5.41
N ARG A 101 -12.48 -1.25 -4.72
CA ARG A 101 -13.80 -1.40 -5.34
C ARG A 101 -14.39 -0.05 -5.73
N ARG A 102 -14.18 0.99 -4.92
CA ARG A 102 -14.63 2.36 -5.26
C ARG A 102 -13.90 2.89 -6.48
N LEU A 103 -12.59 2.75 -6.56
CA LEU A 103 -11.81 3.15 -7.74
C LEU A 103 -12.28 2.45 -9.02
N ALA A 104 -12.55 1.14 -8.94
CA ALA A 104 -13.10 0.39 -10.07
C ALA A 104 -14.48 0.94 -10.50
N GLY A 105 -15.38 1.17 -9.56
CA GLY A 105 -16.71 1.75 -9.85
C GLY A 105 -16.64 3.17 -10.40
N MET A 106 -15.75 4.01 -9.88
CA MET A 106 -15.54 5.39 -10.35
C MET A 106 -15.09 5.45 -11.80
N THR A 107 -14.29 4.47 -12.25
CA THR A 107 -13.85 4.40 -13.65
C THR A 107 -15.03 4.35 -14.61
N GLU A 108 -16.11 3.64 -14.24
CA GLU A 108 -17.33 3.56 -15.04
C GLU A 108 -18.08 4.89 -15.08
N TYR A 109 -18.34 5.52 -13.92
CA TYR A 109 -18.98 6.83 -13.86
C TYR A 109 -18.23 7.90 -14.65
N LEU A 110 -16.89 7.91 -14.56
CA LEU A 110 -16.05 8.85 -15.29
C LEU A 110 -16.10 8.62 -16.80
N ASN A 111 -16.19 7.37 -17.26
CA ASN A 111 -16.33 7.07 -18.68
C ASN A 111 -17.67 7.55 -19.24
N GLN A 112 -18.74 7.48 -18.46
CA GLN A 112 -20.07 7.94 -18.86
C GLN A 112 -20.17 9.47 -18.85
N LEU A 113 -19.73 10.12 -17.77
CA LEU A 113 -19.81 11.58 -17.60
C LEU A 113 -18.84 12.36 -18.50
N PHE A 114 -17.66 11.80 -18.77
CA PHE A 114 -16.59 12.47 -19.50
C PHE A 114 -16.13 11.64 -20.72
N ALA A 115 -17.09 11.08 -21.45
CA ALA A 115 -16.83 10.23 -22.62
C ALA A 115 -15.82 10.88 -23.60
N ASP A 116 -15.96 12.19 -23.83
CA ASP A 116 -15.15 12.94 -24.80
C ASP A 116 -13.83 13.51 -24.24
N SER A 117 -13.58 13.42 -22.92
CA SER A 117 -12.39 14.02 -22.29
C SER A 117 -11.53 13.00 -21.55
N GLN A 118 -10.59 12.40 -22.27
CA GLN A 118 -9.59 11.52 -21.66
C GLN A 118 -8.73 12.25 -20.61
N ILE A 119 -8.41 13.51 -20.84
CA ILE A 119 -7.60 14.33 -19.92
C ILE A 119 -8.28 14.46 -18.56
N THR A 120 -9.58 14.74 -18.54
CA THR A 120 -10.35 14.87 -17.28
C THR A 120 -10.39 13.53 -16.54
N LYS A 121 -10.67 12.44 -17.26
CA LYS A 121 -10.70 11.08 -16.68
C LYS A 121 -9.36 10.70 -16.06
N ASP A 122 -8.26 10.90 -16.78
CA ASP A 122 -6.91 10.57 -16.30
C ASP A 122 -6.54 11.40 -15.07
N ARG A 123 -6.88 12.69 -15.05
CA ARG A 123 -6.65 13.57 -13.90
C ARG A 123 -7.38 13.07 -12.66
N TYR A 124 -8.66 12.73 -12.79
CA TYR A 124 -9.50 12.27 -11.69
C TYR A 124 -9.10 10.89 -11.20
N LEU A 125 -8.90 9.92 -12.09
CA LEU A 125 -8.37 8.61 -11.72
C LEU A 125 -6.99 8.72 -11.08
N GLY A 126 -6.14 9.64 -11.52
CA GLY A 126 -4.84 9.88 -10.90
C GLY A 126 -4.92 10.42 -9.46
N ILE A 127 -5.95 11.19 -9.12
CA ILE A 127 -6.17 11.65 -7.74
C ILE A 127 -6.66 10.48 -6.87
N VAL A 128 -7.64 9.72 -7.35
CA VAL A 128 -8.23 8.62 -6.60
C VAL A 128 -7.23 7.48 -6.38
N ARG A 129 -6.41 7.15 -7.38
CA ARG A 129 -5.32 6.16 -7.24
C ARG A 129 -4.34 6.56 -6.15
N LYS A 130 -3.95 7.84 -6.09
CA LYS A 130 -3.07 8.31 -5.01
C LYS A 130 -3.70 8.18 -3.63
N ALA A 131 -5.01 8.36 -3.53
CA ALA A 131 -5.75 8.18 -2.29
C ALA A 131 -5.82 6.69 -1.89
N GLU A 132 -6.10 5.81 -2.84
CA GLU A 132 -6.08 4.36 -2.65
C GLU A 132 -4.68 3.86 -2.25
N ASP A 133 -3.61 4.34 -2.91
CA ASP A 133 -2.21 4.06 -2.55
C ASP A 133 -1.92 4.35 -1.06
N ILE A 134 -2.51 5.40 -0.47
CA ILE A 134 -2.34 5.70 0.96
C ILE A 134 -2.93 4.59 1.84
N THR A 135 -4.07 4.03 1.47
CA THR A 135 -4.71 2.93 2.22
C THR A 135 -3.88 1.64 2.15
N ASP A 136 -3.31 1.32 0.99
CA ASP A 136 -2.38 0.20 0.81
C ASP A 136 -1.07 0.41 1.60
N VAL A 137 -0.47 1.60 1.50
CA VAL A 137 0.74 1.95 2.26
C VAL A 137 0.49 1.85 3.76
N ASN A 138 -0.66 2.29 4.24
CA ASN A 138 -1.04 2.18 5.65
C ASN A 138 -1.16 0.72 6.10
N LEU A 139 -1.80 -0.14 5.31
CA LEU A 139 -1.86 -1.58 5.59
C LEU A 139 -0.47 -2.21 5.63
N LYS A 140 0.42 -1.85 4.69
CA LYS A 140 1.82 -2.31 4.67
C LYS A 140 2.60 -1.84 5.90
N LYS A 141 2.48 -0.56 6.27
CA LYS A 141 3.11 0.01 7.47
C LYS A 141 2.59 -0.69 8.74
N ALA A 142 1.29 -0.94 8.83
CA ALA A 142 0.67 -1.63 9.96
C ALA A 142 1.13 -3.08 10.10
N ARG A 143 1.21 -3.84 9.00
CA ARG A 143 1.77 -5.21 8.99
C ARG A 143 3.23 -5.22 9.42
N THR A 144 4.01 -4.24 8.96
CA THR A 144 5.42 -4.07 9.36
C THR A 144 5.53 -3.77 10.86
N ALA A 145 4.71 -2.85 11.38
CA ALA A 145 4.66 -2.53 12.80
C ALA A 145 4.29 -3.75 13.65
N LEU A 146 3.30 -4.55 13.21
CA LEU A 146 2.92 -5.79 13.89
C LEU A 146 4.07 -6.79 13.96
N ALA A 147 4.83 -6.96 12.87
CA ALA A 147 6.01 -7.82 12.86
C ALA A 147 7.09 -7.34 13.86
N MET A 148 7.29 -6.03 13.99
CA MET A 148 8.19 -5.45 14.99
C MET A 148 7.67 -5.60 16.43
N PHE A 149 6.35 -5.73 16.61
CA PHE A 149 5.73 -5.90 17.92
C PHE A 149 5.70 -7.36 18.40
N ALA A 150 6.00 -8.33 17.52
CA ALA A 150 5.76 -9.76 17.70
C ALA A 150 6.26 -10.34 19.03
N ASP A 151 7.40 -9.87 19.55
CA ASP A 151 8.01 -10.38 20.78
C ASP A 151 7.73 -9.52 22.04
N GLY A 152 6.93 -8.45 21.89
CA GLY A 152 6.70 -7.47 22.94
C GLY A 152 5.24 -7.40 23.43
N PRO A 153 5.00 -6.81 24.61
CA PRO A 153 3.65 -6.65 25.11
C PRO A 153 2.84 -5.67 24.28
N VAL A 154 1.52 -5.82 24.32
CA VAL A 154 0.61 -4.82 23.79
C VAL A 154 0.60 -3.62 24.72
N THR A 155 1.02 -2.48 24.19
CA THR A 155 1.03 -1.19 24.90
C THR A 155 0.09 -0.20 24.22
N PRO A 156 -0.48 0.76 24.96
CA PRO A 156 -1.32 1.81 24.39
C PRO A 156 -0.63 2.57 23.24
N GLN A 157 0.67 2.87 23.39
CA GLN A 157 1.46 3.56 22.36
C GLN A 157 1.56 2.77 21.05
N ARG A 158 1.68 1.45 21.12
CA ARG A 158 1.71 0.59 19.92
C ARG A 158 0.35 0.52 19.23
N LEU A 159 -0.73 0.55 20.01
CA LEU A 159 -2.09 0.63 19.47
C LEU A 159 -2.33 1.98 18.80
N GLU A 160 -1.89 3.07 19.41
CA GLU A 160 -2.00 4.42 18.86
C GLU A 160 -1.36 4.55 17.47
N ILE A 161 -0.21 3.89 17.24
CA ILE A 161 0.42 3.81 15.91
C ILE A 161 -0.52 3.16 14.89
N LEU A 162 -1.11 2.01 15.23
CA LEU A 162 -2.03 1.30 14.34
C LEU A 162 -3.33 2.07 14.13
N ASP A 163 -3.85 2.70 15.18
CA ASP A 163 -5.05 3.53 15.14
C ASP A 163 -4.84 4.76 14.23
N GLY A 164 -3.62 5.31 14.17
CA GLY A 164 -3.27 6.36 13.20
C GLY A 164 -3.36 5.91 11.74
N TYR A 165 -2.92 4.69 11.42
CA TYR A 165 -3.09 4.11 10.07
C TYR A 165 -4.56 3.84 9.75
N VAL A 166 -5.33 3.33 10.72
CA VAL A 166 -6.78 3.12 10.55
C VAL A 166 -7.47 4.44 10.29
N GLN A 167 -7.20 5.46 11.10
CA GLN A 167 -7.87 6.75 11.01
C GLN A 167 -7.62 7.45 9.67
N SER A 168 -6.36 7.48 9.22
CA SER A 168 -6.02 8.06 7.92
C SER A 168 -6.66 7.29 6.76
N SER A 169 -6.73 5.95 6.84
CA SER A 169 -7.40 5.12 5.82
C SER A 169 -8.92 5.33 5.80
N ARG A 170 -9.56 5.48 6.97
CA ARG A 170 -10.99 5.82 7.08
C ARG A 170 -11.30 7.18 6.48
N GLU A 171 -10.48 8.19 6.79
CA GLU A 171 -10.65 9.54 6.24
C GLU A 171 -10.51 9.52 4.71
N MET A 172 -9.54 8.78 4.20
CA MET A 172 -9.33 8.66 2.77
C MET A 172 -10.52 7.99 2.07
N LEU A 173 -11.03 6.89 2.63
CA LEU A 173 -12.21 6.22 2.10
C LEU A 173 -13.45 7.13 2.15
N ALA A 174 -13.64 7.89 3.23
CA ALA A 174 -14.75 8.84 3.33
C ALA A 174 -14.68 9.95 2.25
N LYS A 175 -13.47 10.44 1.92
CA LYS A 175 -13.28 11.39 0.83
C LYS A 175 -13.53 10.76 -0.54
N ILE A 176 -13.11 9.52 -0.76
CA ILE A 176 -13.44 8.75 -1.98
C ILE A 176 -14.96 8.58 -2.12
N ASP A 177 -15.66 8.17 -1.05
CA ASP A 177 -17.12 8.02 -1.07
C ASP A 177 -17.86 9.34 -1.34
N GLY A 178 -17.32 10.47 -0.85
CA GLY A 178 -17.82 11.81 -1.18
C GLY A 178 -17.72 12.09 -2.69
N VAL A 179 -16.57 11.79 -3.30
CA VAL A 179 -16.41 11.94 -4.75
C VAL A 179 -17.36 11.02 -5.53
N VAL A 180 -17.51 9.75 -5.13
CA VAL A 180 -18.45 8.81 -5.74
C VAL A 180 -19.87 9.37 -5.70
N THR A 181 -20.28 9.93 -4.56
CA THR A 181 -21.62 10.53 -4.38
C THR A 181 -21.85 11.68 -5.36
N GLU A 182 -20.87 12.56 -5.54
CA GLU A 182 -20.98 13.68 -6.48
C GLU A 182 -20.99 13.20 -7.95
N LEU A 183 -20.23 12.15 -8.29
CA LEU A 183 -20.30 11.53 -9.61
C LEU A 183 -21.68 10.93 -9.89
N MET A 184 -22.24 10.16 -8.96
CA MET A 184 -23.59 9.61 -9.08
C MET A 184 -24.65 10.71 -9.21
N ARG A 185 -24.51 11.79 -8.43
CA ARG A 185 -25.41 12.95 -8.49
C ARG A 185 -25.37 13.63 -9.85
N ALA A 186 -24.18 13.81 -10.41
CA ALA A 186 -24.00 14.42 -11.72
C ALA A 186 -24.60 13.56 -12.84
N GLU A 187 -24.46 12.24 -12.76
CA GLU A 187 -25.06 11.29 -13.72
C GLU A 187 -26.58 11.36 -13.71
N GLN A 188 -27.20 11.45 -12.53
CA GLN A 188 -28.65 11.52 -12.37
C GLN A 188 -29.25 12.88 -12.73
N SER A 189 -28.44 13.94 -12.72
CA SER A 189 -28.92 15.28 -13.08
C SER A 189 -28.87 15.45 -14.59
N ASP A 190 -29.99 15.86 -15.21
CA ASP A 190 -30.02 16.33 -16.61
C ASP A 190 -29.10 17.56 -16.84
N GLN A 191 -28.51 18.10 -15.76
CA GLN A 191 -27.51 19.16 -15.73
C GLN A 191 -26.08 18.62 -15.62
N LEU A 192 -25.69 17.71 -16.53
CA LEU A 192 -24.30 17.25 -16.77
C LEU A 192 -23.25 18.38 -16.92
N ARG A 193 -23.67 19.65 -16.95
CA ARG A 193 -22.83 20.84 -17.09
C ARG A 193 -22.27 21.40 -15.78
N ASN A 194 -22.78 21.04 -14.61
CA ASN A 194 -22.25 21.57 -13.35
C ASN A 194 -21.30 20.56 -12.67
N THR A 195 -20.07 20.48 -13.16
CA THR A 195 -19.02 19.61 -12.57
C THR A 195 -18.35 20.23 -11.35
N GLN A 196 -18.73 21.46 -10.96
CA GLN A 196 -18.06 22.21 -9.89
C GLN A 196 -17.96 21.41 -8.58
N HIS A 197 -19.02 20.73 -8.17
CA HIS A 197 -19.01 19.91 -6.95
C HIS A 197 -18.10 18.68 -7.06
N ILE A 198 -17.98 18.08 -8.25
CA ILE A 198 -17.01 17.01 -8.50
C ILE A 198 -15.58 17.56 -8.37
N GLU A 199 -15.33 18.72 -8.97
CA GLU A 199 -14.04 19.41 -8.89
C GLU A 199 -13.66 19.75 -7.44
N GLU A 200 -14.60 20.26 -6.64
CA GLU A 200 -14.42 20.56 -5.22
C GLU A 200 -14.09 19.29 -4.42
N ALA A 201 -14.88 18.22 -4.56
CA ALA A 201 -14.63 16.95 -3.89
C ALA A 201 -13.28 16.32 -4.28
N MET A 202 -12.91 16.40 -5.56
CA MET A 202 -11.61 15.91 -6.05
C MET A 202 -10.43 16.73 -5.49
N ASN A 203 -10.59 18.05 -5.36
CA ASN A 203 -9.57 18.90 -4.76
C ASN A 203 -9.39 18.62 -3.27
N GLU A 204 -10.48 18.43 -2.53
CA GLU A 204 -10.38 18.01 -1.13
C GLU A 204 -9.66 16.67 -0.99
N LEU A 205 -10.06 15.66 -1.78
CA LEU A 205 -9.42 14.35 -1.79
C LEU A 205 -7.91 14.46 -2.09
N LYS A 206 -7.54 15.28 -3.08
CA LYS A 206 -6.15 15.53 -3.45
C LYS A 206 -5.34 16.15 -2.31
N GLU A 207 -5.88 17.16 -1.63
CA GLU A 207 -5.17 17.81 -0.53
C GLU A 207 -5.04 16.88 0.68
N THR A 208 -6.08 16.11 1.02
CA THR A 208 -5.99 15.10 2.09
C THR A 208 -4.97 14.00 1.73
N ALA A 209 -4.96 13.51 0.48
CA ALA A 209 -3.98 12.52 0.05
C ALA A 209 -2.55 13.09 0.10
N ARG A 210 -2.37 14.37 -0.25
CA ARG A 210 -1.06 15.04 -0.16
C ARG A 210 -0.58 15.17 1.28
N TYR A 211 -1.47 15.50 2.22
CA TYR A 211 -1.15 15.58 3.64
C TYR A 211 -0.61 14.24 4.16
N TYR A 212 -1.30 13.14 3.88
CA TYR A 212 -0.88 11.81 4.35
C TYR A 212 0.30 11.22 3.57
N ALA A 213 0.53 11.64 2.32
CA ALA A 213 1.72 11.24 1.58
C ALA A 213 3.03 11.83 2.17
N GLN A 214 2.93 12.90 2.95
CA GLN A 214 4.07 13.57 3.59
C GLN A 214 4.33 13.11 5.04
N SER A 215 3.43 12.30 5.61
CA SER A 215 3.52 11.76 6.98
C SER A 215 4.09 10.34 7.05
#